data_AF-A0A7Y7CFJ0-F1
#
_entry.id   AF-A0A7Y7CFJ0-F1
#
_cell.length_a   1.000
_cell.length_b   1.000
_cell.length_c   1.000
_cell.angle_alpha   90.00
_cell.angle_beta   90.00
_cell.angle_gamma   90.00
#
_symmetry.space_group_name_H-M   'P 1'
#
loop_
_entity.id
_entity.type
_entity.pdbx_description
1 polymer ?
#
loop_
_entity_poly.entity_id
_entity_poly.type
_entity_poly.pdbx_seq_one_letter_code
_entity_poly.pdbx_strand_id
1 'polypeptide(L)' 'MSGPAFFQTYMGQRFYETTMPQLVRELRRLNDNLERLVTVAEQLAGQKPAPSVEPREPSPGDSEGP' A
#
# COMPACT_ATOMS: atom_id res chain seq x y z
N MET A 1 -10.75 47.54 -17.86
CA MET A 1 -9.41 47.16 -17.37
C MET A 1 -9.55 45.85 -16.60
N SER A 2 -8.79 44.81 -16.95
CA SER A 2 -8.79 43.56 -16.18
C SER A 2 -8.03 43.78 -14.87
N GLY A 3 -8.58 43.30 -13.76
CA GLY A 3 -7.93 43.37 -12.44
C GLY A 3 -6.64 42.55 -12.37
N PRO A 4 -5.95 42.57 -11.21
CA PRO A 4 -4.72 41.82 -11.01
C PRO A 4 -4.96 40.31 -11.16
N ALA A 5 -3.98 39.61 -11.72
CA ALA A 5 -4.03 38.16 -11.82
C ALA A 5 -3.96 37.51 -10.42
N PHE A 6 -4.53 36.31 -10.25
CA PHE A 6 -4.65 35.66 -8.95
C PHE A 6 -3.32 35.58 -8.18
N PHE A 7 -2.23 35.16 -8.84
CA PHE A 7 -0.88 35.06 -8.23
C PHE A 7 -0.30 36.40 -7.76
N GLN A 8 -0.81 37.53 -8.26
CA GLN A 8 -0.39 38.88 -7.85
C GLN A 8 -1.15 39.35 -6.61
N THR A 9 -2.26 38.70 -6.26
CA THR A 9 -3.02 39.01 -5.06
C THR A 9 -2.33 38.45 -3.82
N TYR A 10 -2.53 39.08 -2.66
CA TYR A 10 -2.03 38.57 -1.38
C TYR A 10 -2.48 37.13 -1.11
N MET A 11 -3.72 36.80 -1.47
CA MET A 11 -4.23 35.42 -1.33
C MET A 11 -3.51 34.45 -2.25
N GLY A 12 -3.27 34.81 -3.52
CA GLY A 12 -2.54 33.97 -4.46
C GLY A 12 -1.09 33.74 -4.05
N GLN A 13 -0.41 34.77 -3.56
CA GLN A 13 0.95 34.63 -3.01
C GLN A 13 0.98 33.61 -1.86
N ARG A 14 0.10 33.76 -0.87
CA ARG A 14 -0.02 32.81 0.25
C ARG A 14 -0.33 31.38 -0.20
N PHE A 15 -1.20 31.24 -1.19
CA PHE A 15 -1.54 29.94 -1.76
C PHE A 15 -0.30 29.24 -2.37
N TYR A 16 0.49 29.94 -3.17
CA TYR A 16 1.69 29.37 -3.79
C TYR A 16 2.85 29.17 -2.81
N GLU A 17 3.02 30.07 -1.84
CA GLU A 17 4.12 30.00 -0.86
C GLU A 17 3.87 28.97 0.24
N THR A 18 2.60 28.71 0.58
CA THR A 18 2.25 27.87 1.74
C THR A 18 1.43 26.64 1.34
N THR A 19 0.29 26.84 0.68
CA THR A 19 -0.66 25.74 0.40
C THR A 19 -0.10 24.75 -0.62
N MET A 20 0.49 25.23 -1.71
CA MET A 20 1.04 24.36 -2.76
C MET A 20 2.18 23.45 -2.25
N PRO A 21 3.18 23.95 -1.51
CA PRO A 21 4.19 23.08 -0.91
C PRO A 21 3.62 22.04 0.05
N GLN A 22 2.61 22.40 0.86
CA GLN A 22 1.96 21.45 1.75
C GLN A 22 1.23 20.36 0.97
N LEU A 23 0.51 20.72 -0.09
CA LEU A 23 -0.17 19.75 -0.95
C LEU A 23 0.83 18.76 -1.58
N VAL A 24 1.98 19.24 -2.07
CA VAL A 24 3.03 18.37 -2.63
C VAL A 24 3.59 17.42 -1.57
N ARG A 25 3.74 17.87 -0.32
CA ARG A 25 4.18 16.99 0.79
C ARG A 25 3.17 15.90 1.08
N GLU A 26 1.88 16.23 1.14
CA GLU A 26 0.83 15.23 1.39
C GLU A 26 0.68 14.27 0.22
N LEU A 27 0.82 14.73 -1.03
CA LEU A 27 0.85 13.86 -2.21
C LEU A 27 2.03 12.87 -2.18
N ARG A 28 3.22 13.32 -1.76
CA ARG A 28 4.36 12.42 -1.57
C ARG A 28 4.06 11.38 -0.49
N ARG A 29 3.55 11.80 0.66
CA ARG A 29 3.19 10.89 1.75
C ARG A 29 2.16 9.85 1.32
N LEU A 30 1.19 10.24 0.49
CA LEU A 30 0.21 9.31 -0.08
C LEU A 30 0.91 8.27 -0.95
N ASN A 31 1.80 8.68 -1.86
CA ASN A 31 2.55 7.75 -2.70
C ASN A 31 3.38 6.77 -1.85
N ASP A 32 4.10 7.27 -0.83
CA ASP A 32 4.88 6.43 0.08
C ASP A 32 4.00 5.36 0.78
N ASN A 33 2.77 5.73 1.15
CA ASN A 33 1.83 4.78 1.75
C ASN A 33 1.33 3.74 0.75
N LEU A 34 1.08 4.14 -0.50
CA LEU A 34 0.68 3.22 -1.56
C LEU A 34 1.79 2.21 -1.87
N GLU A 35 3.04 2.66 -1.95
CA GLU A 35 4.20 1.78 -2.14
C GLU A 35 4.34 0.74 -1.02
N ARG A 36 4.12 1.16 0.24
CA ARG A 36 4.11 0.23 1.38
C ARG A 36 2.98 -0.79 1.28
N LEU A 37 1.78 -0.35 0.89
CA LEU A 37 0.64 -1.26 0.71
C LEU A 37 0.91 -2.29 -0.39
N VAL A 38 1.49 -1.87 -1.52
CA VAL A 38 1.88 -2.77 -2.61
C VAL A 38 2.91 -3.79 -2.12
N THR A 39 3.94 -3.34 -1.39
CA THR A 39 4.97 -4.22 -0.82
C THR A 39 4.34 -5.30 0.09
N VAL A 40 3.39 -4.92 0.94
CA VAL A 40 2.67 -5.87 1.82
C VAL A 40 1.81 -6.83 1.00
N ALA A 41 1.11 -6.34 -0.02
CA ALA A 41 0.28 -7.17 -0.89
C ALA A 41 1.12 -8.23 -1.63
N GLU A 42 2.30 -7.86 -2.14
CA GLU A 42 3.23 -8.79 -2.79
C GLU A 42 3.75 -9.86 -1.83
N GLN A 43 4.09 -9.48 -0.59
CA GLN A 43 4.52 -10.44 0.44
C GLN A 43 3.42 -11.43 0.83
N LEU A 44 2.17 -10.99 0.88
CA LEU A 44 1.02 -11.86 1.14
C LEU A 44 0.73 -12.78 -0.05
N ALA A 45 0.83 -12.28 -1.27
CA ALA A 45 0.64 -13.08 -2.48
C ALA A 45 1.75 -14.13 -2.69
N GLY A 46 2.98 -13.80 -2.31
CA GLY A 46 4.13 -14.71 -2.37
C GLY A 46 4.13 -15.79 -1.28
N GLN A 47 3.35 -15.61 -0.21
CA GLN A 47 3.07 -16.66 0.77
C GLN A 47 2.09 -17.67 0.17
N LYS A 48 2.62 -18.56 -0.67
CA LYS A 48 1.94 -19.81 -1.02
C LYS A 48 1.56 -20.50 0.29
N PRO A 49 0.29 -20.87 0.53
CA PRO A 49 -0.06 -21.63 1.73
C PRO A 49 0.84 -22.85 1.79
N ALA A 50 1.43 -23.10 2.97
CA ALA A 50 2.19 -24.31 3.22
C ALA A 50 1.41 -25.51 2.66
N PRO A 51 2.08 -26.51 2.04
CA PRO A 51 1.37 -27.69 1.57
C PRO A 51 0.58 -28.20 2.76
N SER A 52 -0.75 -28.13 2.64
CA SER A 52 -1.67 -28.73 3.60
C SER A 52 -1.16 -30.14 3.77
N VAL A 53 -0.68 -30.46 4.96
CA VAL A 53 -0.32 -31.81 5.31
C VAL A 53 -1.60 -32.59 5.12
N GLU A 54 -1.76 -33.25 3.98
CA GLU A 54 -2.81 -34.24 3.79
C GLU A 54 -2.72 -35.15 5.00
N PRO A 55 -3.81 -35.33 5.77
CA PRO A 55 -3.85 -36.38 6.75
C PRO A 55 -3.51 -37.66 5.99
N ARG A 56 -2.33 -38.25 6.24
CA ARG A 56 -2.02 -39.58 5.73
C ARG A 56 -3.13 -40.47 6.24
N GLU A 57 -3.99 -40.93 5.33
CA GLU A 57 -4.93 -42.00 5.67
C GLU A 57 -4.10 -43.14 6.27
N PRO A 58 -4.44 -43.63 7.47
CA PRO A 58 -3.76 -44.80 8.01
C PRO A 58 -4.04 -45.94 7.04
N SER A 59 -3.00 -46.40 6.36
CA SER A 59 -3.08 -47.59 5.52
C SER A 59 -3.43 -48.77 6.44
N PRO A 60 -4.53 -49.51 6.20
CA PRO A 60 -4.85 -50.70 6.95
C PRO A 60 -3.93 -51.82 6.47
N GLY A 61 -2.71 -51.87 7.02
CA GLY A 61 -1.69 -52.85 6.65
C GLY A 61 -0.98 -53.48 7.84
N ASP A 62 -0.85 -52.78 8.97
CA ASP A 62 -0.13 -53.30 10.13
C ASP A 62 -1.08 -54.03 11.08
N SER A 63 -1.58 -55.17 10.61
CA SER A 63 -2.22 -56.19 11.45
C SER A 63 -1.69 -57.55 11.06
N GLU A 64 -0.42 -57.82 11.38
CA GLU A 64 0.10 -59.18 11.53
C GLU A 64 0.81 -59.31 12.89
N GLY A 65 0.36 -60.31 13.66
CA GLY A 65 0.69 -60.57 15.06
C GLY A 65 2.12 -61.07 15.30
N PRO A 66 2.43 -61.45 16.55
CA PRO A 66 1.91 -62.69 17.15
C PRO A 66 1.26 -62.54 18.54
#